data_AF-A0A966NVC2-F1
#
_entry.id   AF-A0A966NVC2-F1
#
_cell.length_a   1.000
_cell.length_b   1.000
_cell.length_c   1.000
_cell.angle_alpha   90.00
_cell.angle_beta   90.00
_cell.angle_gamma   90.00
#
_symmetry.space_group_name_H-M   'P 1'
#
loop_
_entity.id
_entity.type
_entity.pdbx_description
1 polymer ?
#
loop_
_entity_poly.entity_id
_entity_poly.type
_entity_poly.pdbx_seq_one_letter_code
_entity_poly.pdbx_strand_id
1 'polypeptide(L)' 'RLVEEKEQLLRYVERARAERNVTFLGRLGTYRYLDMDVTIHEALAAANGMREAMGAGTPIPSFFVDPLGGS' A
#
# COMPACT_ATOMS: atom_id res chain seq x y z
N ARG A 1 -12.54 -18.88 9.01
CA ARG A 1 -12.12 -17.56 9.58
C ARG A 1 -10.79 -17.06 9.02
N LEU A 2 -9.62 -17.56 9.43
CA LEU A 2 -8.32 -17.04 8.94
C LEU A 2 -8.13 -17.17 7.42
N VAL A 3 -8.61 -18.27 6.83
CA VAL A 3 -8.56 -18.49 5.36
C VAL A 3 -9.49 -17.51 4.63
N GLU A 4 -10.71 -17.32 5.12
CA GLU A 4 -11.70 -16.39 4.53
C GLU A 4 -11.24 -14.93 4.62
N GLU A 5 -10.62 -14.52 5.74
CA GLU A 5 -10.02 -13.20 5.92
C GLU A 5 -8.87 -12.96 4.94
N LYS A 6 -8.03 -13.98 4.69
CA LYS A 6 -6.93 -13.91 3.71
C LYS A 6 -7.43 -13.81 2.27
N GLU A 7 -8.44 -14.58 1.90
CA GLU A 7 -9.05 -14.49 0.57
C GLU A 7 -9.75 -13.14 0.35
N GLN A 8 -10.41 -12.61 1.38
CA GLN A 8 -11.02 -11.29 1.31
C GLN A 8 -9.95 -10.21 1.12
N LEU A 9 -8.84 -10.27 1.87
CA LEU A 9 -7.72 -9.36 1.70
C LEU A 9 -7.15 -9.43 0.29
N LEU A 10 -6.91 -10.63 -0.24
CA LEU A 10 -6.41 -10.83 -1.60
C LEU A 10 -7.31 -10.12 -2.63
N ARG A 11 -8.63 -10.34 -2.57
CA ARG A 11 -9.58 -9.68 -3.48
C ARG A 11 -9.56 -8.15 -3.37
N TYR A 12 -9.41 -7.61 -2.17
CA TYR A 12 -9.27 -6.15 -2.00
C TYR A 12 -7.98 -5.62 -2.60
N VAL A 13 -6.87 -6.32 -2.40
CA VAL A 13 -5.57 -5.94 -2.94
C VAL A 13 -5.59 -5.98 -4.47
N GLU A 14 -6.18 -7.01 -5.08
CA GLU A 14 -6.36 -7.10 -6.53
C GLU A 14 -7.18 -5.92 -7.08
N ARG A 15 -8.28 -5.58 -6.41
CA ARG A 15 -9.09 -4.41 -6.80
C ARG A 15 -8.32 -3.11 -6.64
N ALA A 16 -7.65 -2.89 -5.51
CA ALA A 16 -6.86 -1.69 -5.26
C ALA A 16 -5.69 -1.54 -6.24
N ARG A 17 -5.10 -2.63 -6.73
CA ARG A 17 -4.09 -2.62 -7.81
C ARG A 17 -4.64 -2.16 -9.17
N ALA A 18 -5.94 -2.27 -9.41
CA ALA A 18 -6.59 -1.82 -10.64
C ALA A 18 -7.04 -0.34 -10.58
N GLU A 19 -7.15 0.24 -9.37
CA GLU A 19 -7.56 1.63 -9.20
C GLU A 19 -6.47 2.62 -9.65
N ARG A 20 -6.89 3.81 -10.09
CA ARG A 20 -5.99 4.86 -10.59
C ARG A 20 -6.05 6.09 -9.68
N ASN A 21 -4.94 6.81 -9.59
CA ASN A 21 -4.84 8.06 -8.84
C ASN A 21 -5.18 7.92 -7.34
N VAL A 22 -5.00 6.73 -6.78
CA VAL A 22 -5.20 6.44 -5.35
C VAL A 22 -4.07 5.56 -4.86
N THR A 23 -3.58 5.84 -3.66
CA THR A 23 -2.56 5.05 -2.96
C THR A 23 -3.05 4.77 -1.54
N PHE A 24 -2.95 3.52 -1.11
CA PHE A 24 -3.38 3.03 0.19
C PHE A 24 -2.15 2.84 1.10
N LEU A 25 -2.22 3.39 2.32
CA LEU A 25 -1.11 3.44 3.27
C LEU A 25 -1.57 3.16 4.70
N GLY A 26 -0.60 2.85 5.57
CA GLY A 26 -0.79 2.72 7.01
C GLY A 26 -1.64 1.52 7.42
N ARG A 27 -1.87 1.41 8.73
CA ARG A 27 -2.49 0.23 9.37
C ARG A 27 -3.78 -0.24 8.71
N LEU A 28 -4.70 0.67 8.40
CA LEU A 28 -6.01 0.34 7.83
C LEU A 28 -5.96 0.20 6.31
N GLY A 29 -5.15 1.02 5.62
CA GLY A 29 -5.03 0.96 4.17
C GLY A 29 -4.31 -0.28 3.67
N THR A 30 -3.40 -0.84 4.48
CA THR A 30 -2.65 -2.06 4.12
C THR A 30 -3.01 -3.28 4.97
N TYR A 31 -3.97 -3.17 5.88
CA TYR A 31 -4.37 -4.25 6.82
C TYR A 31 -3.17 -4.86 7.58
N ARG A 32 -2.29 -4.01 8.13
CA ARG A 32 -1.10 -4.41 8.90
C ARG A 32 -1.11 -3.78 10.28
N TYR A 33 -0.51 -4.46 11.26
CA TYR A 33 -0.15 -3.84 12.53
C TYR A 33 1.15 -3.06 12.34
N LEU A 34 1.12 -1.77 12.63
CA LEU A 34 2.26 -0.86 12.50
C LEU A 34 2.34 0.01 13.74
N ASP A 35 3.56 0.16 14.27
CA ASP A 35 3.86 1.16 15.28
C ASP A 35 3.96 2.57 14.66
N MET A 36 3.98 3.58 15.52
CA MET A 36 3.95 4.99 15.07
C MET A 36 5.17 5.38 14.24
N ASP A 37 6.36 4.93 14.64
CA ASP A 37 7.62 5.18 13.94
C ASP A 37 7.63 4.54 12.55
N VAL A 38 7.17 3.28 12.43
CA VAL A 38 7.00 2.59 11.16
C VAL A 38 6.00 3.33 10.27
N THR A 39 4.87 3.77 10.85
CA THR A 39 3.85 4.53 10.11
C THR A 39 4.42 5.84 9.54
N ILE A 40 5.21 6.59 10.32
CA ILE A 40 5.85 7.82 9.88
C ILE A 40 6.88 7.52 8.78
N HIS A 41 7.69 6.48 8.96
CA HIS A 41 8.70 6.07 7.97
C HIS A 41 8.05 5.71 6.62
N GLU A 42 7.02 4.87 6.62
CA GLU A 42 6.31 4.47 5.40
C GLU A 42 5.61 5.65 4.72
N ALA A 43 5.05 6.59 5.48
CA ALA A 43 4.44 7.80 4.92
C ALA A 43 5.46 8.69 4.21
N LEU A 44 6.65 8.89 4.81
CA LEU A 44 7.73 9.64 4.19
C LEU A 44 8.29 8.94 2.95
N ALA A 45 8.45 7.61 3.01
CA ALA A 45 8.90 6.81 1.87
C ALA A 45 7.89 6.91 0.70
N ALA A 46 6.60 6.79 0.98
CA ALA A 46 5.55 6.92 -0.03
C ALA A 46 5.54 8.33 -0.64
N ALA A 47 5.67 9.39 0.16
CA ALA A 47 5.73 10.76 -0.35
C ALA A 47 6.93 11.00 -1.28
N ASN A 48 8.10 10.46 -0.93
CA ASN A 48 9.29 10.52 -1.78
C ASN A 48 9.08 9.74 -3.09
N GLY A 49 8.58 8.50 -3.03
CA GLY A 49 8.31 7.69 -4.20
C GLY A 49 7.25 8.31 -5.13
N MET A 50 6.21 8.95 -4.58
CA MET A 50 5.25 9.73 -5.36
C MET A 50 5.93 10.90 -6.07
N ARG A 51 6.79 11.65 -5.38
CA ARG A 51 7.53 12.78 -5.97
C ARG A 51 8.42 12.32 -7.13
N GLU A 52 9.12 11.20 -6.96
CA GLU A 52 9.95 10.60 -8.01
C GLU A 52 9.11 10.16 -9.21
N ALA A 53 8.01 9.45 -8.97
CA ALA A 53 7.12 9.00 -10.04
C ALA A 53 6.51 10.17 -10.83
N MET A 54 6.11 11.24 -10.14
CA MET A 54 5.63 12.47 -10.77
C MET A 54 6.73 13.14 -11.61
N GLY A 55 7.97 13.21 -11.10
CA GLY A 55 9.09 13.79 -11.82
C GLY A 55 9.51 12.98 -13.05
N ALA A 56 9.38 11.65 -13.00
CA ALA A 56 9.69 10.73 -14.10
C ALA A 56 8.52 10.52 -15.08
N GLY A 57 7.32 11.02 -14.77
CA GLY A 57 6.12 10.75 -15.56
C GLY A 57 5.66 9.28 -15.52
N THR A 58 6.07 8.53 -14.50
CA THR A 58 5.68 7.13 -14.33
C THR A 58 4.42 6.99 -13.48
N PRO A 59 3.65 5.90 -13.59
CA PRO A 59 2.49 5.67 -12.74
C PRO A 59 2.87 5.64 -11.25
N ILE A 60 2.05 6.29 -10.41
CA ILE A 60 2.14 6.16 -8.96
C ILE A 60 1.45 4.83 -8.57
N PRO A 61 2.11 3.94 -7.81
CA PRO A 61 1.53 2.67 -7.43
C PRO A 61 0.41 2.85 -6.38
N SER A 62 -0.54 1.92 -6.37
CA SER A 62 -1.59 1.92 -5.35
C SER A 62 -1.10 1.47 -3.97
N PHE A 63 0.05 0.80 -3.90
CA PHE A 63 0.74 0.45 -2.67
C PHE A 63 2.25 0.67 -2.81
N PHE A 64 2.86 1.36 -1.86
CA PHE A 64 4.33 1.43 -1.73
C PHE A 64 4.91 0.32 -0.85
N VAL A 65 4.05 -0.36 -0.07
CA VAL A 65 4.40 -1.52 0.75
C VAL A 65 3.40 -2.62 0.45
N ASP A 66 3.87 -3.84 0.14
CA ASP A 66 2.97 -4.93 -0.23
C ASP A 66 2.11 -5.38 0.97
N PRO A 67 0.77 -5.20 0.93
CA PRO A 67 -0.12 -5.62 2.01
C PRO A 67 -0.21 -7.15 2.19
N LEU A 68 0.18 -7.95 1.19
CA LEU A 68 0.09 -9.42 1.25
C LEU A 68 1.35 -10.08 1.84
N GLY A 69 2.38 -9.29 2.14
CA GLY A 69 3.69 -9.80 2.52
C GLY A 69 4.45 -10.31 1.30
N GLY A 70 5.32 -9.46 0.75
CA GLY A 70 6.39 -9.84 -0.15
C GLY A 70 7.72 -9.54 0.53
N SER A 71 8.62 -10.53 0.49
CA SER A 71 10.04 -10.46 0.90
C SER A 71 10.77 -9.21 0.43
#